data_AF-A0A0G4L1G1-F1
#
_entry.id   AF-A0A0G4L1G1-F1
#
_cell.length_a   1.000
_cell.length_b   1.000
_cell.length_c   1.000
_cell.angle_alpha   90.00
_cell.angle_beta   90.00
_cell.angle_gamma   90.00
#
_symmetry.space_group_name_H-M   'P 1'
#
loop_
_entity.id
_entity.type
_entity.pdbx_description
1 polymer ?
#
loop_
_entity_poly.entity_id
_entity_poly.type
_entity_poly.pdbx_seq_one_letter_code
_entity_poly.pdbx_strand_id
1 'polypeptide(L)'
;MRAEGQENIVNLLRCAWAGSQKYGALVWSGDIGSSWISLRNQVAAGLHMGVAGLHMGVAGLPWWTTDIGGFHGGDPTDPRFRELFVRWFQWGAFCPVMRLHGFREPMQPQHGTTGGAACLSGAPNEVWSYGEDVYAICKTYMVLRETLREYTRGLMKQAHEKGTPVMRMLFYEFPEDQECWRIGQQYMYGDKYLCCPVLQEGARRSKVYLPKLASGEWTSLQEGKEERYSGGQWVEVDAPLEWMPVFVRA
;
A
#
# COMPACT_ATOMS: atom_id res chain seq x y z
N MET A 1 5.76 -18.89 -21.54
CA MET A 1 4.46 -18.25 -21.23
C MET A 1 3.68 -17.83 -22.48
N ARG A 2 3.93 -16.68 -23.15
CA ARG A 2 3.12 -16.31 -24.35
C ARG A 2 3.23 -17.31 -25.50
N ALA A 3 4.45 -17.77 -25.81
CA ALA A 3 4.68 -18.80 -26.83
C ALA A 3 4.04 -20.17 -26.47
N GLU A 4 3.67 -20.36 -25.19
CA GLU A 4 3.00 -21.56 -24.68
C GLU A 4 1.47 -21.35 -24.57
N GLY A 5 0.93 -20.24 -25.10
CA GLY A 5 -0.51 -19.96 -25.12
C GLY A 5 -1.08 -19.25 -23.89
N GLN A 6 -0.24 -18.80 -22.94
CA GLN A 6 -0.72 -18.09 -21.75
C GLN A 6 -1.00 -16.60 -22.02
N GLU A 7 -2.19 -16.14 -21.62
CA GLU A 7 -2.63 -14.74 -21.68
C GLU A 7 -2.66 -14.08 -20.29
N ASN A 8 -2.72 -12.73 -20.26
CA ASN A 8 -2.82 -11.93 -19.02
C ASN A 8 -1.77 -12.28 -17.94
N ILE A 9 -0.52 -12.46 -18.37
CA ILE A 9 0.59 -12.89 -17.54
C ILE A 9 0.96 -11.83 -16.51
N VAL A 10 1.11 -12.25 -15.25
CA VAL A 10 1.71 -11.47 -14.18
C VAL A 10 2.73 -12.34 -13.44
N ASN A 11 3.92 -11.79 -13.21
CA ASN A 11 4.99 -12.43 -12.47
C ASN A 11 5.46 -11.50 -11.35
N LEU A 12 5.80 -12.05 -10.18
CA LEU A 12 6.36 -11.29 -9.07
C LEU A 12 7.88 -11.18 -9.22
N LEU A 13 8.39 -9.97 -9.42
CA LEU A 13 9.79 -9.67 -9.71
C LEU A 13 10.39 -8.79 -8.61
N ARG A 14 11.64 -9.08 -8.19
CA ARG A 14 12.32 -8.28 -7.15
C ARG A 14 12.99 -7.01 -7.69
N CYS A 15 13.15 -6.92 -9.00
CA CYS A 15 13.85 -5.84 -9.66
C CYS A 15 13.27 -5.63 -11.06
N ALA A 16 13.46 -4.43 -11.59
CA ALA A 16 13.01 -4.05 -12.91
C ALA A 16 13.98 -3.04 -13.54
N TRP A 17 13.90 -2.92 -14.86
CA TRP A 17 14.54 -1.88 -15.62
C TRP A 17 13.54 -1.24 -16.58
N ALA A 18 13.96 -0.22 -17.32
CA ALA A 18 13.09 0.47 -18.27
C ALA A 18 12.44 -0.51 -19.25
N GLY A 19 11.11 -0.52 -19.31
CA GLY A 19 10.34 -1.39 -20.19
C GLY A 19 9.89 -2.72 -19.55
N SER A 20 10.28 -3.03 -18.31
CA SER A 20 9.85 -4.25 -17.62
C SER A 20 8.33 -4.42 -17.52
N GLN A 21 7.56 -3.33 -17.48
CA GLN A 21 6.09 -3.37 -17.46
C GLN A 21 5.48 -4.14 -18.65
N LYS A 22 6.16 -4.19 -19.80
CA LYS A 22 5.69 -4.89 -21.01
C LYS A 22 5.63 -6.42 -20.83
N TYR A 23 6.38 -6.95 -19.87
CA TYR A 23 6.53 -8.39 -19.60
C TYR A 23 5.69 -8.89 -18.42
N GLY A 24 4.76 -8.05 -17.95
CA GLY A 24 3.90 -8.40 -16.83
C GLY A 24 4.62 -8.44 -15.49
N ALA A 25 5.61 -7.56 -15.29
CA ALA A 25 6.41 -7.48 -14.08
C ALA A 25 5.64 -6.76 -12.96
N LEU A 26 5.10 -7.53 -12.00
CA LEU A 26 4.69 -7.02 -10.70
C LEU A 26 5.92 -6.93 -9.82
N VAL A 27 6.39 -5.71 -9.57
CA VAL A 27 7.61 -5.48 -8.79
C VAL A 27 7.29 -5.43 -7.29
N TRP A 28 8.11 -6.03 -6.45
CA TRP A 28 8.08 -5.73 -5.01
C TRP A 28 9.41 -5.19 -4.50
N SER A 29 9.35 -4.47 -3.38
CA SER A 29 10.46 -3.73 -2.79
C SER A 29 11.61 -4.57 -2.21
N GLY A 30 11.49 -5.90 -2.19
CA GLY A 30 12.51 -6.78 -1.66
C GLY A 30 12.56 -6.85 -0.13
N ASP A 31 13.70 -7.36 0.35
CA ASP A 31 13.92 -7.92 1.68
C ASP A 31 14.24 -6.80 2.70
N ILE A 32 13.23 -6.00 3.04
CA ILE A 32 13.37 -4.83 3.94
C ILE A 32 13.15 -5.19 5.42
N GLY A 33 13.75 -4.43 6.34
CA GLY A 33 13.49 -4.60 7.77
C GLY A 33 12.06 -4.16 8.15
N SER A 34 11.46 -4.84 9.12
CA SER A 34 10.18 -4.50 9.73
C SER A 34 10.32 -3.28 10.65
N SER A 35 10.28 -2.07 10.09
CA SER A 35 10.39 -0.81 10.85
C SER A 35 9.52 0.31 10.29
N TRP A 36 9.22 1.31 11.12
CA TRP A 36 8.53 2.55 10.70
C TRP A 36 9.31 3.35 9.65
N ILE A 37 10.64 3.31 9.71
CA ILE A 37 11.51 3.94 8.70
C ILE A 37 11.31 3.22 7.36
N SER A 38 11.30 1.89 7.37
CA SER A 38 11.07 1.09 6.16
C SER A 38 9.69 1.39 5.56
N LEU A 39 8.63 1.44 6.38
CA LEU A 39 7.29 1.77 5.93
C LEU A 39 7.25 3.15 5.25
N ARG A 40 7.84 4.19 5.86
CA ARG A 40 7.97 5.54 5.26
C ARG A 40 8.69 5.50 3.92
N ASN A 41 9.81 4.81 3.85
CA ASN A 41 10.59 4.67 2.63
C ASN A 41 9.78 3.94 1.54
N GLN A 42 8.97 2.94 1.91
CA GLN A 42 8.15 2.20 0.96
C GLN A 42 6.99 3.01 0.40
N VAL A 43 6.35 3.87 1.20
CA VAL A 43 5.33 4.79 0.67
C VAL A 43 5.95 5.70 -0.39
N ALA A 44 7.11 6.30 -0.09
CA ALA A 44 7.82 7.14 -1.07
C ALA A 44 8.25 6.34 -2.32
N ALA A 45 8.80 5.14 -2.13
CA ALA A 45 9.22 4.28 -3.23
C ALA A 45 8.05 3.87 -4.14
N GLY A 46 6.93 3.43 -3.57
CA GLY A 46 5.74 3.04 -4.33
C GLY A 46 5.17 4.19 -5.17
N LEU A 47 5.16 5.41 -4.63
CA LEU A 47 4.71 6.60 -5.34
C LEU A 47 5.62 6.95 -6.53
N HIS A 48 6.93 6.82 -6.37
CA HIS A 48 7.89 7.01 -7.46
C HIS A 48 7.81 5.87 -8.51
N MET A 49 7.53 4.63 -8.12
CA MET A 49 7.46 3.52 -9.07
C MET A 49 6.27 3.63 -10.05
N GLY A 50 5.13 4.14 -9.57
CA GLY A 50 3.90 4.21 -10.33
C GLY A 50 3.79 5.39 -11.29
N VAL A 51 4.26 6.59 -10.92
CA VAL A 51 3.98 7.82 -11.68
C VAL A 51 4.77 7.88 -12.98
N ALA A 52 4.09 8.19 -14.10
CA ALA A 52 4.65 8.50 -15.41
C ALA A 52 4.53 10.03 -15.65
N GLY A 53 5.50 10.83 -15.20
CA GLY A 53 5.55 12.28 -15.39
C GLY A 53 6.42 13.04 -14.37
N LEU A 54 7.48 13.67 -14.89
CA LEU A 54 8.22 14.85 -14.45
C LEU A 54 8.96 14.99 -13.10
N HIS A 55 9.10 14.02 -12.19
CA HIS A 55 10.15 14.10 -11.13
C HIS A 55 10.92 12.77 -10.90
N MET A 56 12.20 12.76 -11.31
CA MET A 56 13.36 11.92 -10.91
C MET A 56 13.12 10.58 -10.19
N GLY A 57 12.21 9.76 -10.73
CA GLY A 57 11.86 8.42 -10.24
C GLY A 57 10.50 8.06 -10.79
N VAL A 58 10.45 7.76 -12.10
CA VAL A 58 9.25 7.72 -12.95
C VAL A 58 9.35 6.46 -13.82
N ALA A 59 9.15 5.29 -13.23
CA ALA A 59 9.56 4.04 -13.86
C ALA A 59 8.54 3.46 -14.85
N GLY A 60 7.28 3.94 -14.80
CA GLY A 60 6.20 3.38 -15.60
C GLY A 60 5.89 1.92 -15.23
N LEU A 61 6.01 1.59 -13.93
CA LEU A 61 5.79 0.27 -13.37
C LEU A 61 4.51 0.29 -12.52
N PRO A 62 3.32 0.23 -13.15
CA PRO A 62 2.04 0.36 -12.45
C PRO A 62 1.73 -0.82 -11.52
N TRP A 63 2.41 -1.96 -11.73
CA TRP A 63 2.27 -3.15 -10.91
C TRP A 63 3.41 -3.17 -9.89
N TRP A 64 3.08 -2.72 -8.68
CA TRP A 64 4.03 -2.64 -7.56
C TRP A 64 3.37 -3.04 -6.24
N THR A 65 4.15 -3.60 -5.31
CA THR A 65 3.71 -3.97 -3.95
C THR A 65 4.87 -4.02 -2.97
N THR A 66 4.58 -4.22 -1.69
CA THR A 66 5.56 -4.55 -0.64
C THR A 66 5.28 -5.91 -0.01
N ASP A 67 6.15 -6.31 0.91
CA ASP A 67 5.83 -7.28 1.96
C ASP A 67 5.08 -6.53 3.07
N ILE A 68 3.79 -6.82 3.27
CA ILE A 68 3.02 -6.19 4.37
C ILE A 68 3.66 -6.57 5.71
N GLY A 69 4.05 -5.57 6.50
CA GLY A 69 4.79 -5.73 7.75
C GLY A 69 6.32 -5.72 7.58
N GLY A 70 6.84 -5.58 6.36
CA GLY A 70 8.27 -5.75 6.07
C GLY A 70 8.68 -7.22 5.97
N PHE A 71 9.93 -7.47 5.62
CA PHE A 71 10.45 -8.83 5.42
C PHE A 71 11.08 -9.38 6.70
N HIS A 72 12.10 -8.71 7.26
CA HIS A 72 12.90 -9.23 8.39
C HIS A 72 12.59 -8.58 9.74
N GLY A 73 12.68 -9.38 10.83
CA GLY A 73 12.77 -8.88 12.21
C GLY A 73 11.44 -8.58 12.90
N GLY A 74 10.32 -8.92 12.27
CA GLY A 74 8.99 -8.78 12.86
C GLY A 74 8.58 -10.01 13.66
N ASP A 75 8.28 -9.84 14.95
CA ASP A 75 7.73 -10.89 15.82
C ASP A 75 6.21 -10.71 16.00
N PRO A 76 5.35 -11.63 15.53
CA PRO A 76 3.90 -11.55 15.64
C PRO A 76 3.37 -11.49 17.08
N THR A 77 4.20 -11.78 18.09
CA THR A 77 3.85 -11.66 19.51
C THR A 77 4.18 -10.29 20.11
N ASP A 78 5.05 -9.50 19.49
CA ASP A 78 5.43 -8.16 19.94
C ASP A 78 4.33 -7.13 19.62
N PRO A 79 3.72 -6.46 20.63
CA PRO A 79 2.73 -5.41 20.41
C PRO A 79 3.21 -4.26 19.53
N ARG A 80 4.50 -3.90 19.57
CA ARG A 80 5.05 -2.82 18.74
C ARG A 80 5.08 -3.23 17.27
N PHE A 81 5.44 -4.48 17.00
CA PHE A 81 5.37 -5.03 15.65
C PHE A 81 3.93 -5.14 15.16
N ARG A 82 2.99 -5.56 16.01
CA ARG A 82 1.55 -5.62 15.67
C ARG A 82 1.01 -4.27 15.22
N GLU A 83 1.38 -3.17 15.89
CA GLU A 83 0.98 -1.84 15.46
C GLU A 83 1.53 -1.50 14.07
N LEU A 84 2.83 -1.72 13.84
CA LEU A 84 3.45 -1.50 12.54
C LEU A 84 2.78 -2.36 11.45
N PHE A 85 2.53 -3.64 11.75
CA PHE A 85 1.86 -4.59 10.87
C PHE A 85 0.47 -4.10 10.48
N VAL A 86 -0.34 -3.67 11.44
CA VAL A 86 -1.67 -3.10 11.17
C VAL A 86 -1.56 -1.89 10.25
N ARG A 87 -0.71 -0.90 10.55
CA ARG A 87 -0.58 0.30 9.70
C ARG A 87 -0.12 -0.05 8.28
N TRP A 88 0.76 -1.03 8.15
CA TRP A 88 1.20 -1.51 6.85
C TRP A 88 0.09 -2.26 6.10
N PHE A 89 -0.69 -3.07 6.81
CA PHE A 89 -1.82 -3.81 6.23
C PHE A 89 -2.91 -2.88 5.71
N GLN A 90 -3.21 -1.82 6.47
CA GLN A 90 -4.12 -0.75 6.08
C GLN A 90 -3.68 -0.08 4.79
N TRP A 91 -2.40 0.30 4.71
CA TRP A 91 -1.83 0.90 3.50
C TRP A 91 -1.80 -0.10 2.32
N GLY A 92 -1.49 -1.37 2.58
CA GLY A 92 -1.43 -2.44 1.58
C GLY A 92 -2.77 -2.66 0.85
N ALA A 93 -3.90 -2.41 1.50
CA ALA A 93 -5.22 -2.49 0.85
C ALA A 93 -5.39 -1.45 -0.28
N PHE A 94 -4.66 -0.34 -0.22
CA PHE A 94 -4.64 0.75 -1.20
C PHE A 94 -3.36 0.76 -2.05
N CYS A 95 -2.59 -0.34 -2.04
CA CYS A 95 -1.52 -0.57 -3.01
C CYS A 95 -2.06 -1.23 -4.29
N PRO A 96 -1.33 -1.18 -5.42
CA PRO A 96 -1.78 -1.81 -6.67
C PRO A 96 -2.07 -3.30 -6.49
N VAL A 97 -1.23 -4.00 -5.74
CA VAL A 97 -1.47 -5.36 -5.26
C VAL A 97 -1.37 -5.38 -3.74
N MET A 98 -2.32 -6.06 -3.09
CA MET A 98 -2.31 -6.30 -1.65
C MET A 98 -1.69 -7.69 -1.41
N ARG A 99 -0.49 -7.72 -0.82
CA ARG A 99 0.26 -8.98 -0.62
C ARG A 99 0.88 -9.06 0.77
N LEU A 100 0.47 -10.09 1.51
CA LEU A 100 1.05 -10.42 2.81
C LEU A 100 2.21 -11.41 2.64
N HIS A 101 3.38 -11.02 3.11
CA HIS A 101 4.60 -11.84 3.10
C HIS A 101 5.58 -11.36 4.15
N GLY A 102 6.54 -12.22 4.51
CA GLY A 102 7.69 -11.87 5.30
C GLY A 102 8.31 -13.06 6.02
N PHE A 103 9.49 -12.82 6.59
CA PHE A 103 10.26 -13.76 7.38
C PHE A 103 10.18 -13.35 8.86
N ARG A 104 9.20 -13.94 9.57
CA ARG A 104 8.84 -13.56 10.94
C ARG A 104 9.71 -14.26 11.97
N GLU A 105 9.94 -13.58 13.08
CA GLU A 105 10.57 -14.15 14.26
C GLU A 105 9.51 -14.67 15.25
N PRO A 106 9.85 -15.63 16.12
CA PRO A 106 11.08 -16.43 16.09
C PRO A 106 11.07 -17.45 14.92
N MET A 107 12.25 -17.73 14.37
CA MET A 107 12.42 -18.79 13.38
C MET A 107 11.96 -20.17 13.90
N GLN A 108 11.36 -20.97 13.02
CA GLN A 108 11.00 -22.35 13.31
C GLN A 108 12.25 -23.24 13.40
N PRO A 109 12.20 -24.32 14.20
CA PRO A 109 13.34 -25.23 14.35
C PRO A 109 13.66 -25.95 13.04
N GLN A 110 14.91 -26.39 12.92
CA GLN A 110 15.35 -27.22 11.80
C GLN A 110 14.74 -28.62 11.88
N HIS A 111 14.01 -29.04 10.85
CA HIS A 111 13.32 -30.35 10.82
C HIS A 111 14.04 -31.43 9.99
N GLY A 112 15.22 -31.16 9.42
CA GLY A 112 15.98 -32.12 8.61
C GLY A 112 17.48 -31.79 8.53
N THR A 113 18.27 -32.59 7.80
CA THR A 113 19.73 -32.36 7.63
C THR A 113 20.19 -32.36 6.16
N THR A 114 19.27 -32.56 5.21
CA THR A 114 19.54 -32.61 3.77
C THR A 114 18.47 -31.80 3.00
N GLY A 115 18.68 -31.56 1.70
CA GLY A 115 17.62 -31.06 0.81
C GLY A 115 17.09 -29.65 1.10
N GLY A 116 17.95 -28.73 1.56
CA GLY A 116 17.54 -27.36 1.89
C GLY A 116 17.16 -27.15 3.35
N ALA A 117 17.40 -28.11 4.23
CA ALA A 117 17.12 -28.00 5.67
C ALA A 117 17.79 -26.82 6.38
N ALA A 118 18.83 -26.21 5.80
CA ALA A 118 19.44 -24.98 6.31
C ALA A 118 18.57 -23.72 6.03
N CYS A 119 17.62 -23.78 5.10
CA CYS A 119 16.64 -22.73 4.83
C CYS A 119 15.45 -22.89 5.78
N LEU A 120 15.60 -22.33 6.98
CA LEU A 120 14.57 -22.38 8.02
C LEU A 120 13.36 -21.50 7.66
N SER A 121 12.18 -21.88 8.15
CA SER A 121 10.97 -21.06 8.03
C SER A 121 10.90 -20.05 9.16
N GLY A 122 10.32 -18.88 8.89
CA GLY A 122 9.94 -17.93 9.94
C GLY A 122 8.72 -18.40 10.73
N ALA A 123 8.35 -17.64 11.76
CA ALA A 123 7.10 -17.79 12.49
C ALA A 123 5.85 -17.65 11.59
N PRO A 124 4.66 -18.08 12.06
CA PRO A 124 3.39 -17.88 11.37
C PRO A 124 3.15 -16.43 10.95
N ASN A 125 2.52 -16.22 9.79
CA ASN A 125 2.30 -14.89 9.22
C ASN A 125 0.86 -14.69 8.69
N GLU A 126 -0.04 -15.61 9.00
CA GLU A 126 -1.46 -15.49 8.69
C GLU A 126 -2.10 -14.37 9.53
N VAL A 127 -3.20 -13.79 9.04
CA VAL A 127 -3.84 -12.64 9.71
C VAL A 127 -4.34 -12.95 11.13
N TRP A 128 -4.60 -14.21 11.44
CA TRP A 128 -4.98 -14.68 12.79
C TRP A 128 -3.78 -14.91 13.72
N SER A 129 -2.54 -14.87 13.22
CA SER A 129 -1.32 -15.08 14.01
C SER A 129 -0.93 -13.86 14.88
N TYR A 130 -1.68 -12.76 14.77
CA TYR A 130 -1.40 -11.48 15.43
C TYR A 130 -2.36 -11.13 16.57
N GLY A 131 -3.24 -12.07 16.95
CA GLY A 131 -4.29 -11.88 17.96
C GLY A 131 -5.62 -11.39 17.39
N GLU A 132 -6.68 -11.52 18.18
CA GLU A 132 -8.08 -11.27 17.76
C GLU A 132 -8.32 -9.82 17.32
N ASP A 133 -7.78 -8.83 18.05
CA ASP A 133 -7.97 -7.41 17.71
C ASP A 133 -7.36 -7.07 16.35
N VAL A 134 -6.13 -7.57 16.09
CA VAL A 134 -5.46 -7.37 14.79
C VAL A 134 -6.20 -8.11 13.68
N TYR A 135 -6.64 -9.34 13.95
CA TYR A 135 -7.41 -10.13 13.00
C TYR A 135 -8.71 -9.42 12.58
N ALA A 136 -9.45 -8.83 13.52
CA ALA A 136 -10.65 -8.07 13.24
C ALA A 136 -10.38 -6.90 12.28
N ILE A 137 -9.30 -6.15 12.51
CA ILE A 137 -8.88 -5.05 11.63
C ILE A 137 -8.49 -5.59 10.24
N CYS A 138 -7.66 -6.64 10.19
CA CYS A 138 -7.27 -7.27 8.93
C CYS A 138 -8.49 -7.74 8.13
N LYS A 139 -9.49 -8.33 8.79
CA LYS A 139 -10.73 -8.78 8.16
C LYS A 139 -11.47 -7.62 7.50
N THR A 140 -11.63 -6.49 8.19
CA THR A 140 -12.25 -5.28 7.61
C THR A 140 -11.53 -4.84 6.34
N TYR A 141 -10.20 -4.79 6.36
CA TYR A 141 -9.41 -4.37 5.19
C TYR A 141 -9.39 -5.40 4.05
N MET A 142 -9.47 -6.70 4.35
CA MET A 142 -9.64 -7.74 3.32
C MET A 142 -11.00 -7.62 2.63
N VAL A 143 -12.07 -7.41 3.39
CA VAL A 143 -13.42 -7.17 2.82
C VAL A 143 -13.43 -5.89 1.99
N LEU A 144 -12.85 -4.81 2.50
CA LEU A 144 -12.69 -3.55 1.76
C LEU A 144 -11.89 -3.76 0.46
N ARG A 145 -10.83 -4.56 0.48
CA ARG A 145 -10.07 -4.85 -0.73
C ARG A 145 -10.91 -5.57 -1.78
N GLU A 146 -11.77 -6.50 -1.36
CA GLU A 146 -12.70 -7.19 -2.26
C GLU A 146 -13.77 -6.25 -2.82
N THR A 147 -14.31 -5.31 -2.03
CA THR A 147 -15.26 -4.31 -2.55
C THR A 147 -14.60 -3.35 -3.55
N LEU A 148 -13.30 -3.06 -3.38
CA LEU A 148 -12.50 -2.25 -4.30
C LEU A 148 -12.01 -3.01 -5.53
N ARG A 149 -12.31 -4.30 -5.69
CA ARG A 149 -11.72 -5.16 -6.74
C ARG A 149 -12.05 -4.70 -8.15
N GLU A 150 -13.32 -4.37 -8.43
CA GLU A 150 -13.73 -3.89 -9.76
C GLU A 150 -13.18 -2.50 -10.07
N TYR A 151 -13.16 -1.61 -9.07
CA TYR A 151 -12.52 -0.30 -9.20
C TYR A 151 -11.02 -0.46 -9.51
N THR A 152 -10.33 -1.34 -8.79
CA THR A 152 -8.91 -1.65 -9.01
C THR A 152 -8.65 -2.23 -10.40
N ARG A 153 -9.52 -3.12 -10.91
CA ARG A 153 -9.44 -3.62 -12.29
C ARG A 153 -9.58 -2.50 -13.31
N GLY A 154 -10.48 -1.53 -13.06
CA GLY A 154 -10.60 -0.32 -13.86
C GLY A 154 -9.30 0.50 -13.88
N LEU A 155 -8.65 0.69 -12.72
CA LEU A 155 -7.35 1.37 -12.65
C LEU A 155 -6.25 0.62 -13.39
N MET A 156 -6.20 -0.71 -13.27
CA MET A 156 -5.24 -1.55 -14.00
C MET A 156 -5.46 -1.49 -15.51
N LYS A 157 -6.70 -1.38 -15.97
CA LYS A 157 -7.03 -1.13 -17.38
C LYS A 157 -6.54 0.24 -17.84
N GLN A 158 -6.75 1.30 -17.05
CA GLN A 158 -6.19 2.63 -17.36
C GLN A 158 -4.66 2.61 -17.43
N ALA A 159 -4.02 1.86 -16.52
CA ALA A 159 -2.57 1.66 -16.55
C ALA A 159 -2.10 0.95 -17.83
N HIS A 160 -2.85 -0.06 -18.28
CA HIS A 160 -2.56 -0.77 -19.53
C HIS A 160 -2.73 0.12 -20.77
N GLU A 161 -3.83 0.88 -20.85
CA GLU A 161 -4.19 1.64 -22.04
C GLU A 161 -3.46 2.99 -22.15
N LYS A 162 -3.22 3.66 -21.01
CA LYS A 162 -2.74 5.05 -20.97
C LYS A 162 -1.42 5.22 -20.20
N GLY A 163 -0.93 4.17 -19.55
CA GLY A 163 0.20 4.29 -18.62
C GLY A 163 -0.16 5.05 -17.33
N THR A 164 -1.44 5.24 -17.04
CA THR A 164 -1.89 5.94 -15.84
C THR A 164 -1.53 5.13 -14.59
N PRO A 165 -0.90 5.75 -13.57
CA PRO A 165 -0.53 5.05 -12.35
C PRO A 165 -1.77 4.62 -11.55
N VAL A 166 -1.65 3.51 -10.81
CA VAL A 166 -2.69 3.08 -9.87
C VAL A 166 -2.61 3.89 -8.58
N MET A 167 -1.42 3.99 -7.98
CA MET A 167 -1.11 4.96 -6.94
C MET A 167 -0.58 6.24 -7.59
N ARG A 168 -1.22 7.38 -7.33
CA ARG A 168 -0.95 8.66 -7.98
C ARG A 168 -0.52 9.67 -6.92
N MET A 169 0.63 10.32 -7.12
CA MET A 169 1.02 11.47 -6.30
C MET A 169 -0.02 12.58 -6.43
N LEU A 170 -0.19 13.41 -5.40
CA LEU A 170 -1.27 14.41 -5.39
C LEU A 170 -1.17 15.38 -6.57
N PHE A 171 0.04 15.84 -6.93
CA PHE A 171 0.24 16.74 -8.08
C PHE A 171 -0.20 16.12 -9.41
N TYR A 172 -0.26 14.78 -9.52
CA TYR A 172 -0.70 14.12 -10.76
C TYR A 172 -2.20 14.36 -10.98
N GLU A 173 -2.98 14.38 -9.91
CA GLU A 173 -4.43 14.62 -9.94
C GLU A 173 -4.78 16.11 -9.79
N PHE A 174 -3.94 16.87 -9.09
CA PHE A 174 -4.16 18.27 -8.73
C PHE A 174 -2.93 19.12 -9.11
N PRO A 175 -2.59 19.24 -10.40
CA PRO A 175 -1.37 19.94 -10.83
C PRO A 175 -1.39 21.44 -10.55
N GLU A 176 -2.57 22.05 -10.46
CA GLU A 176 -2.75 23.48 -10.18
C GLU A 176 -2.63 23.83 -8.68
N ASP A 177 -2.68 22.82 -7.81
CA ASP A 177 -2.59 22.98 -6.36
C ASP A 177 -1.14 22.88 -5.92
N GLN A 178 -0.51 24.02 -5.57
CA GLN A 178 0.90 24.07 -5.20
C GLN A 178 1.25 23.23 -3.97
N GLU A 179 0.30 23.01 -3.06
CA GLU A 179 0.55 22.19 -1.88
C GLU A 179 0.70 20.71 -2.26
N CYS A 180 -0.05 20.27 -3.29
CA CYS A 180 0.00 18.90 -3.80
C CYS A 180 1.37 18.51 -4.40
N TRP A 181 2.21 19.49 -4.76
CA TRP A 181 3.60 19.25 -5.20
C TRP A 181 4.57 19.02 -4.04
N ARG A 182 4.21 19.42 -2.82
CA ARG A 182 5.09 19.37 -1.63
C ARG A 182 4.84 18.14 -0.75
N ILE A 183 3.66 17.54 -0.88
CA ILE A 183 3.23 16.42 -0.03
C ILE A 183 3.73 15.09 -0.61
N GLY A 184 4.62 14.42 0.13
CA GLY A 184 5.18 13.12 -0.26
C GLY A 184 4.61 11.91 0.49
N GLN A 185 3.65 12.11 1.41
CA GLN A 185 3.13 11.05 2.30
C GLN A 185 1.63 10.80 2.13
N GLN A 186 0.95 11.57 1.28
CA GLN A 186 -0.44 11.35 0.88
C GLN A 186 -0.48 11.08 -0.61
N TYR A 187 -1.46 10.31 -1.05
CA TYR A 187 -1.60 9.97 -2.46
C TYR A 187 -3.04 9.64 -2.81
N MET A 188 -3.33 9.63 -4.10
CA MET A 188 -4.60 9.20 -4.65
C MET A 188 -4.50 7.74 -5.11
N TYR A 189 -5.41 6.88 -4.63
CA TYR A 189 -5.61 5.54 -5.17
C TYR A 189 -6.65 5.61 -6.31
N GLY A 190 -6.13 5.67 -7.53
CA GLY A 190 -6.88 6.09 -8.71
C GLY A 190 -7.30 7.56 -8.63
N ASP A 191 -8.50 7.87 -9.11
CA ASP A 191 -9.08 9.23 -9.09
C ASP A 191 -10.03 9.46 -7.90
N LYS A 192 -10.43 8.40 -7.20
CA LYS A 192 -11.52 8.47 -6.21
C LYS A 192 -11.08 8.56 -4.75
N TYR A 193 -10.02 7.87 -4.35
CA TYR A 193 -9.67 7.71 -2.92
C TYR A 193 -8.40 8.47 -2.58
N LEU A 194 -8.47 9.45 -1.69
CA LEU A 194 -7.33 10.10 -1.07
C LEU A 194 -6.87 9.29 0.14
N CYS A 195 -5.69 8.70 0.06
CA CYS A 195 -5.11 7.85 1.10
C CYS A 195 -4.08 8.63 1.91
N CYS A 196 -4.22 8.58 3.24
CA CYS A 196 -3.32 9.24 4.18
C CYS A 196 -2.74 8.22 5.19
N PRO A 197 -1.72 7.43 4.80
CA PRO A 197 -1.08 6.46 5.68
C PRO A 197 -0.58 7.06 7.00
N VAL A 198 -0.71 6.30 8.09
CA VAL A 198 -0.14 6.65 9.39
C VAL A 198 1.28 6.08 9.46
N LEU A 199 2.27 6.96 9.58
CA LEU A 199 3.69 6.62 9.40
C LEU A 199 4.54 6.81 10.66
N GLN A 200 3.90 6.97 11.80
CA GLN A 200 4.52 7.16 13.11
C GLN A 200 3.90 6.21 14.14
N GLU A 201 4.77 5.60 14.95
CA GLU A 201 4.39 4.74 16.06
C GLU A 201 3.51 5.48 17.08
N GLY A 202 2.48 4.81 17.61
CA GLY A 202 1.56 5.37 18.59
C GLY A 202 0.62 6.48 18.08
N ALA A 203 0.74 6.94 16.83
CA ALA A 203 -0.09 8.02 16.32
C ALA A 203 -1.57 7.59 16.23
N ARG A 204 -2.47 8.42 16.78
CA ARG A 204 -3.93 8.23 16.76
C ARG A 204 -4.69 9.40 16.14
N ARG A 205 -3.98 10.44 15.72
CA ARG A 205 -4.48 11.58 14.94
C ARG A 205 -3.49 11.89 13.84
N SER A 206 -3.96 12.44 12.74
CA SER A 206 -3.13 12.83 11.61
C SER A 206 -3.56 14.18 11.06
N LYS A 207 -2.58 15.03 10.74
CA LYS A 207 -2.81 16.27 10.01
C LYS A 207 -2.68 15.97 8.52
N VAL A 208 -3.78 16.12 7.78
CA VAL A 208 -3.87 15.76 6.36
C VAL A 208 -4.32 16.96 5.54
N TYR A 209 -3.81 17.06 4.32
CA TYR A 209 -4.26 18.04 3.35
C TYR A 209 -5.35 17.44 2.47
N LEU A 210 -6.45 18.15 2.30
CA LEU A 210 -7.52 17.78 1.39
C LEU A 210 -7.41 18.67 0.15
N PRO A 211 -7.01 18.14 -1.02
CA PRO A 211 -6.83 18.95 -2.23
C PRO A 211 -8.11 19.65 -2.65
N LYS A 212 -7.98 20.80 -3.32
CA LYS A 212 -9.15 21.52 -3.82
C LYS A 212 -9.85 20.70 -4.91
N LEU A 213 -11.16 20.50 -4.74
CA LEU A 213 -12.02 19.90 -5.77
C LEU A 213 -12.67 21.00 -6.62
N ALA A 214 -12.86 20.73 -7.91
CA ALA A 214 -13.60 21.65 -8.80
C ALA A 214 -15.09 21.74 -8.41
N SER A 215 -15.65 20.62 -7.95
CA SER A 215 -16.99 20.48 -7.40
C SER A 215 -17.01 19.34 -6.38
N GLY A 216 -17.91 19.41 -5.40
CA GLY A 216 -18.09 18.36 -4.40
C GLY A 216 -17.21 18.54 -3.15
N GLU A 217 -17.21 17.51 -2.32
CA GLU A 217 -16.54 17.47 -1.02
C GLU A 217 -15.81 16.14 -0.83
N TRP A 218 -14.84 16.14 0.08
CA TRP A 218 -14.19 14.92 0.53
C TRP A 218 -15.02 14.30 1.65
N THR A 219 -15.42 13.04 1.48
CA THR A 219 -16.17 12.29 2.51
C THR A 219 -15.27 11.24 3.13
N SER A 220 -15.26 11.11 4.46
CA SER A 220 -14.52 10.03 5.12
C SER A 220 -15.01 8.66 4.64
N LEU A 221 -14.08 7.73 4.35
CA LEU A 221 -14.41 6.34 4.01
C LEU A 221 -14.74 5.52 5.26
N GLN A 222 -14.47 6.04 6.46
CA GLN A 222 -14.66 5.30 7.72
C GLN A 222 -16.11 4.86 7.89
N GLU A 223 -16.32 3.57 8.09
CA GLU A 223 -17.66 3.02 8.33
C GLU A 223 -18.31 3.71 9.53
N GLY A 224 -19.56 4.16 9.34
CA GLY A 224 -20.33 4.87 10.36
C GLY A 224 -19.93 6.33 10.59
N LYS A 225 -18.93 6.87 9.87
CA LYS A 225 -18.64 8.31 9.85
C LYS A 225 -19.12 8.93 8.54
N GLU A 226 -19.92 10.00 8.66
CA GLU A 226 -20.40 10.79 7.51
C GLU A 226 -19.71 12.17 7.42
N GLU A 227 -18.52 12.30 8.01
CA GLU A 227 -17.77 13.56 7.99
C GLU A 227 -17.44 13.97 6.55
N ARG A 228 -17.84 15.20 6.20
CA ARG A 228 -17.56 15.84 4.91
C ARG A 228 -16.70 17.06 5.11
N TYR A 229 -15.81 17.29 4.17
CA TYR A 229 -14.84 18.37 4.22
C TYR A 229 -14.74 19.04 2.85
N SER A 230 -14.78 20.36 2.83
CA SER A 230 -14.40 21.12 1.65
C SER A 230 -12.91 20.90 1.33
N GLY A 231 -12.53 20.98 0.06
CA GLY A 231 -11.13 20.88 -0.35
C GLY A 231 -10.33 22.18 -0.16
N GLY A 232 -9.02 22.11 -0.39
CA GLY A 232 -8.08 23.23 -0.33
C GLY A 232 -7.59 23.56 1.08
N GLN A 233 -7.65 22.62 2.03
CA GLN A 233 -7.36 22.90 3.43
C GLN A 233 -6.63 21.75 4.14
N TRP A 234 -5.92 22.10 5.21
CA TRP A 234 -5.36 21.15 6.17
C TRP A 234 -6.38 20.89 7.27
N VAL A 235 -6.64 19.62 7.55
CA VAL A 235 -7.52 19.17 8.64
C VAL A 235 -6.79 18.21 9.56
N GLU A 236 -7.13 18.25 10.84
CA GLU A 236 -6.68 17.24 11.79
C GLU A 236 -7.81 16.22 11.99
N VAL A 237 -7.51 14.95 11.72
CA VAL A 237 -8.50 13.87 11.75
C VAL A 237 -8.05 12.75 12.66
N ASP A 238 -9.03 12.00 13.16
CA ASP A 238 -8.77 10.77 13.91
C ASP A 238 -8.13 9.73 12.99
N ALA A 239 -7.14 9.03 13.54
CA ALA A 239 -6.46 7.93 12.89
C ALA A 239 -6.31 6.78 13.90
N PRO A 240 -7.42 6.23 14.43
CA PRO A 240 -7.37 5.16 15.43
C PRO A 240 -6.69 3.91 14.85
N LEU A 241 -6.34 2.92 15.68
CA LEU A 241 -5.58 1.76 15.18
C LEU A 241 -6.38 0.98 14.14
N GLU A 242 -7.69 0.95 14.28
CA GLU A 242 -8.66 0.23 13.47
C GLU A 242 -8.83 0.85 12.08
N TRP A 243 -8.53 2.16 11.92
CA TRP A 243 -8.80 2.88 10.68
C TRP A 243 -7.67 3.83 10.27
N MET A 244 -7.21 3.67 9.03
CA MET A 244 -6.35 4.62 8.34
C MET A 244 -7.21 5.70 7.68
N PRO A 245 -6.88 7.00 7.85
CA PRO A 245 -7.62 8.07 7.19
C PRO A 245 -7.62 7.91 5.66
N VAL A 246 -8.81 7.80 5.09
CA VAL A 246 -9.05 7.73 3.65
C VAL A 246 -10.30 8.55 3.35
N PHE A 247 -10.23 9.39 2.32
CA PHE A 247 -11.34 10.22 1.88
C PHE A 247 -11.76 9.86 0.47
N VAL A 248 -13.07 9.85 0.24
CA VAL A 248 -13.69 9.60 -1.05
C VAL A 248 -14.03 10.93 -1.69
N ARG A 249 -13.61 11.12 -2.93
CA ARG A 249 -14.05 12.21 -3.79
C ARG A 249 -15.53 11.98 -4.15
N ALA A 250 -16.42 12.89 -3.74
CA ALA A 250 -17.85 12.88 -4.05
C ALA A 250 -18.17 13.75 -5.27
#